data_AF-A0A935H4A9-F1
#
_entry.id   AF-A0A935H4A9-F1
#
_cell.length_a   1.000
_cell.length_b   1.000
_cell.length_c   1.000
_cell.angle_alpha   90.00
_cell.angle_beta   90.00
_cell.angle_gamma   90.00
#
_symmetry.space_group_name_H-M   'P 1'
#
loop_
_entity.id
_entity.type
_entity.pdbx_description
1 polymer ?
#
loop_
_entity_poly.entity_id
_entity_poly.type
_entity_poly.pdbx_seq_one_letter_code
_entity_poly.pdbx_strand_id
1 'polypeptide(L)'
;MPINHPSPARPSVFISCASTEFLGYRKALRGHLTSHIGEAKVQEDFGNSGGSLLEKLDDYIQRSSAVLHLIGDWAGSYAQPAEVQAMLKRHPTLATALPELQINPHATPHPFSYSQWECYLALFHGFPLKAGQHSTL
;
A
#
# COMPACT_ATOMS: atom_id res chain seq x y z
N MET A 1 42.35 5.39 10.39
CA MET A 1 41.00 5.06 10.92
C MET A 1 40.11 4.81 9.72
N PRO A 2 39.60 3.58 9.48
CA PRO A 2 38.62 3.39 8.42
C PRO A 2 37.31 4.06 8.84
N ILE A 3 36.76 4.89 7.96
CA ILE A 3 35.49 5.57 8.14
C ILE A 3 34.41 4.50 7.94
N ASN A 4 33.74 4.11 9.01
CA ASN A 4 32.63 3.15 8.94
C ASN A 4 31.43 3.90 8.34
N HIS A 5 31.24 3.83 7.02
CA HIS A 5 30.00 4.29 6.40
C HIS A 5 28.91 3.28 6.79
N PRO A 6 27.85 3.67 7.51
CA PRO A 6 26.70 2.78 7.68
C PRO A 6 26.22 2.39 6.28
N SER A 7 26.14 1.08 6.02
CA SER A 7 25.51 0.59 4.79
C SER A 7 24.11 1.22 4.70
N PRO A 8 23.73 1.80 3.55
CA PRO A 8 22.38 2.34 3.40
C PRO A 8 21.39 1.21 3.72
N ALA A 9 20.33 1.55 4.45
CA ALA A 9 19.26 0.59 4.74
C ALA A 9 18.81 -0.04 3.42
N ARG A 10 18.66 -1.37 3.40
CA ARG A 10 18.22 -2.06 2.20
C ARG A 10 16.87 -1.49 1.75
N PRO A 11 16.68 -1.20 0.46
CA PRO A 11 15.41 -0.71 -0.06
C PRO A 11 14.23 -1.58 0.38
N SER A 12 13.12 -0.95 0.73
CA SER A 12 11.86 -1.61 1.06
C SER A 12 10.83 -1.34 -0.04
N VAL A 13 10.12 -2.39 -0.48
CA VAL A 13 9.07 -2.27 -1.49
C VAL A 13 7.75 -2.77 -0.90
N PHE A 14 6.68 -2.03 -1.16
CA PHE A 14 5.33 -2.50 -0.88
C PHE A 14 4.67 -3.01 -2.17
N ILE A 15 4.12 -4.22 -2.15
CA ILE A 15 3.37 -4.79 -3.29
C ILE A 15 1.88 -4.81 -2.93
N SER A 16 1.12 -3.97 -3.62
CA SER A 16 -0.33 -3.83 -3.49
C SER A 16 -1.03 -4.56 -4.64
N CYS A 17 -1.93 -5.49 -4.33
CA CYS A 17 -2.80 -6.14 -5.31
C CYS A 17 -3.92 -6.94 -4.64
N ALA A 18 -5.00 -7.21 -5.37
CA ALA A 18 -6.02 -8.15 -4.92
C ALA A 18 -5.51 -9.59 -4.94
N SER A 19 -5.55 -10.25 -3.78
CA SER A 19 -5.07 -11.64 -3.61
C SER A 19 -5.87 -12.64 -4.44
N THR A 20 -7.16 -12.37 -4.70
CA THR A 20 -8.04 -13.21 -5.53
C THR A 20 -7.50 -13.42 -6.94
N GLU A 21 -6.77 -12.44 -7.48
CA GLU A 21 -6.30 -12.43 -8.86
C GLU A 21 -4.79 -12.67 -8.96
N PHE A 22 -4.01 -12.04 -8.08
CA PHE A 22 -2.55 -11.99 -8.23
C PHE A 22 -1.77 -12.83 -7.22
N LEU A 23 -2.39 -13.74 -6.44
CA LEU A 23 -1.69 -14.47 -5.37
C LEU A 23 -0.40 -15.16 -5.85
N GLY A 24 -0.47 -15.90 -6.97
CA GLY A 24 0.68 -16.61 -7.52
C GLY A 24 1.78 -15.65 -7.99
N TYR A 25 1.40 -14.65 -8.78
CA TYR A 25 2.32 -13.65 -9.31
C TYR A 25 2.97 -12.81 -8.20
N ARG A 26 2.19 -12.34 -7.22
CA ARG A 26 2.68 -11.59 -6.05
C ARG A 26 3.70 -12.40 -5.25
N LYS A 27 3.47 -13.69 -5.03
CA LYS A 27 4.43 -14.56 -4.31
C LYS A 27 5.76 -14.65 -5.06
N ALA A 28 5.71 -14.87 -6.38
CA ALA A 28 6.91 -14.94 -7.21
C ALA A 28 7.65 -13.59 -7.23
N LEU A 29 6.94 -12.50 -7.46
CA LEU A 29 7.49 -11.14 -7.47
C LEU A 29 8.12 -10.78 -6.12
N ARG A 30 7.43 -11.04 -5.01
CA ARG A 30 7.96 -10.82 -3.66
C ARG A 30 9.27 -11.58 -3.44
N GLY A 31 9.30 -12.87 -3.76
CA GLY A 31 10.52 -13.68 -3.62
C GLY A 31 11.69 -13.16 -4.47
N HIS A 32 11.39 -12.72 -5.70
CA HIS A 32 12.39 -12.11 -6.57
C HIS A 32 12.93 -10.79 -6.01
N LEU A 33 12.06 -9.88 -5.56
CA LEU A 33 12.47 -8.61 -4.98
C LEU A 33 13.25 -8.81 -3.67
N THR A 34 12.80 -9.73 -2.81
CA THR A 34 13.49 -10.01 -1.55
C THR A 34 14.91 -10.54 -1.75
N SER A 35 15.13 -11.33 -2.80
CA SER A 35 16.45 -11.88 -3.10
C SER A 35 17.41 -10.89 -3.77
N HIS A 36 16.90 -9.87 -4.48
CA HIS A 36 17.73 -9.02 -5.34
C HIS A 36 17.84 -7.56 -4.88
N ILE A 37 16.81 -7.00 -4.25
CA ILE A 37 16.76 -5.54 -3.97
C ILE A 37 16.67 -5.20 -2.49
N GLY A 38 16.04 -6.03 -1.65
CA GLY A 38 15.88 -5.69 -0.24
C GLY A 38 14.64 -6.31 0.39
N GLU A 39 13.88 -5.54 1.15
CA GLU A 39 12.64 -6.03 1.77
C GLU A 39 11.45 -5.84 0.82
N ALA A 40 10.55 -6.83 0.75
CA ALA A 40 9.29 -6.69 0.04
C ALA A 40 8.14 -7.19 0.92
N LYS A 41 7.13 -6.32 1.14
CA LYS A 41 5.96 -6.61 1.99
C LYS A 41 4.66 -6.52 1.22
N VAL A 42 3.67 -7.24 1.71
CA VAL A 42 2.28 -7.27 1.22
C VAL A 42 1.33 -7.00 2.39
N GLN A 43 0.06 -6.72 2.10
CA GLN A 43 -0.96 -6.47 3.14
C GLN A 43 -1.01 -7.57 4.21
N GLU A 44 -0.90 -8.86 3.82
CA GLU A 44 -0.98 -9.99 4.75
C GLU A 44 0.22 -10.12 5.69
N ASP A 45 1.31 -9.39 5.44
CA ASP A 45 2.45 -9.37 6.36
C ASP A 45 2.17 -8.47 7.59
N PHE A 46 1.07 -7.71 7.60
CA PHE A 46 0.62 -6.91 8.73
C PHE A 46 -0.37 -7.70 9.58
N GLY A 47 0.10 -8.21 10.71
CA GLY A 47 -0.73 -8.95 11.67
C GLY A 47 -1.72 -8.07 12.44
N ASN A 48 -2.55 -8.69 13.29
CA ASN A 48 -3.62 -8.01 14.02
C ASN A 48 -3.16 -7.18 15.24
N SER A 49 -1.86 -7.17 15.58
CA SER A 49 -1.36 -6.48 16.77
C SER A 49 -1.07 -5.00 16.49
N GLY A 50 -1.59 -4.11 17.36
CA GLY A 50 -1.28 -2.68 17.45
C GLY A 50 -1.72 -1.82 16.27
N GLY A 51 -2.68 -0.90 16.46
CA GLY A 51 -3.20 -0.04 15.38
C GLY A 51 -4.08 -0.77 14.36
N SER A 52 -4.81 0.01 13.56
CA SER A 52 -5.63 -0.47 12.43
C SER A 52 -4.77 -1.00 11.27
N LEU A 53 -5.38 -1.72 10.34
CA LEU A 53 -4.68 -2.16 9.14
C LEU A 53 -4.29 -0.95 8.27
N LEU A 54 -5.19 0.02 8.10
CA LEU A 54 -4.87 1.24 7.34
C LEU A 54 -3.70 2.02 7.95
N GLU A 55 -3.60 2.16 9.27
CA GLU A 55 -2.46 2.82 9.92
C GLU A 55 -1.13 2.10 9.64
N LYS A 56 -1.14 0.75 9.68
CA LYS A 56 0.07 -0.04 9.35
C LYS A 56 0.48 0.11 7.89
N LEU A 57 -0.49 0.13 7.00
CA LEU A 57 -0.26 0.35 5.57
C LEU A 57 0.31 1.75 5.33
N ASP A 58 -0.25 2.78 5.96
CA ASP A 58 0.26 4.15 5.91
C ASP A 58 1.71 4.23 6.40
N ASP A 59 1.99 3.72 7.60
CA ASP A 59 3.34 3.72 8.20
C ASP A 59 4.36 2.98 7.31
N TYR A 60 3.95 1.88 6.66
CA TYR A 60 4.85 1.12 5.80
C TYR A 60 5.04 1.77 4.43
N ILE A 61 3.98 2.26 3.80
CA ILE A 61 4.04 2.94 2.51
C ILE A 61 4.91 4.20 2.63
N GLN A 62 4.71 5.01 3.67
CA GLN A 62 5.48 6.24 3.87
C GLN A 62 7.00 6.00 3.93
N ARG A 63 7.44 4.88 4.51
CA ARG A 63 8.86 4.50 4.61
C ARG A 63 9.37 3.61 3.47
N SER A 64 8.51 3.27 2.52
CA SER A 64 8.88 2.43 1.39
C SER A 64 9.81 3.19 0.43
N SER A 65 10.72 2.48 -0.22
CA SER A 65 11.48 3.01 -1.35
C SER A 65 10.67 3.00 -2.65
N ALA A 66 9.71 2.09 -2.77
CA ALA A 66 8.77 2.04 -3.88
C ALA A 66 7.46 1.33 -3.50
N VAL A 67 6.39 1.65 -4.22
CA VAL A 67 5.11 0.93 -4.19
C VAL A 67 4.83 0.36 -5.57
N LEU A 68 4.59 -0.94 -5.64
CA LEU A 68 4.16 -1.65 -6.86
C LEU A 68 2.68 -1.98 -6.71
N HIS A 69 1.83 -1.30 -7.47
CA HIS A 69 0.39 -1.51 -7.47
C HIS A 69 0.00 -2.32 -8.72
N LEU A 70 -0.50 -3.55 -8.53
CA LEU A 70 -0.99 -4.39 -9.61
C LEU A 70 -2.51 -4.25 -9.70
N ILE A 71 -2.97 -3.77 -10.85
CA ILE A 71 -4.38 -3.49 -11.12
C ILE A 71 -4.94 -4.63 -11.97
N GLY A 72 -6.09 -5.16 -11.56
CA GLY A 72 -6.84 -6.18 -12.29
C GLY A 72 -8.34 -5.97 -12.09
N ASP A 73 -9.14 -6.97 -12.48
CA ASP A 73 -10.60 -6.89 -12.48
C ASP A 73 -11.21 -6.97 -11.07
N TRP A 74 -10.47 -7.48 -10.08
CA TRP A 74 -10.96 -7.65 -8.72
C TRP A 74 -10.44 -6.59 -7.76
N ALA A 75 -11.36 -5.98 -7.01
CA ALA A 75 -11.03 -5.21 -5.82
C ALA A 75 -10.99 -6.13 -4.59
N GLY A 76 -10.02 -5.93 -3.70
CA GLY A 76 -9.94 -6.66 -2.43
C GLY A 76 -11.05 -6.27 -1.44
N SER A 77 -10.88 -6.66 -0.18
CA SER A 77 -11.84 -6.31 0.88
C SER A 77 -11.93 -4.79 1.12
N TYR A 78 -13.11 -4.31 1.51
CA TYR A 78 -13.36 -2.92 1.88
C TYR A 78 -12.75 -2.56 3.23
N ALA A 79 -12.17 -1.36 3.32
CA ALA A 79 -11.67 -0.82 4.58
C ALA A 79 -12.82 -0.57 5.57
N GLN A 80 -12.56 -0.72 6.87
CA GLN A 80 -13.60 -0.47 7.87
C GLN A 80 -13.76 1.05 8.10
N PRO A 81 -15.00 1.54 8.33
CA PRO A 81 -15.24 2.98 8.51
C PRO A 81 -14.43 3.60 9.66
N ALA A 82 -14.21 2.85 10.74
CA ALA A 82 -13.41 3.30 11.88
C ALA A 82 -11.94 3.56 11.50
N GLU A 83 -11.37 2.73 10.63
CA GLU A 83 -10.00 2.88 10.16
C GLU A 83 -9.86 4.08 9.24
N VAL A 84 -10.86 4.32 8.38
CA VAL A 84 -10.91 5.48 7.50
C VAL A 84 -11.00 6.78 8.31
N GLN A 85 -11.85 6.81 9.34
CA GLN A 85 -11.96 7.97 10.23
C GLN A 85 -10.64 8.24 10.95
N ALA A 86 -9.96 7.20 11.44
CA ALA A 86 -8.63 7.33 12.03
C ALA A 86 -7.62 7.89 11.02
N MET A 87 -7.67 7.43 9.76
CA MET A 87 -6.78 7.89 8.70
C MET A 87 -7.00 9.37 8.34
N LEU A 88 -8.25 9.80 8.16
CA LEU A 88 -8.59 11.19 7.87
C LEU A 88 -8.24 12.13 9.03
N LYS A 89 -8.33 11.64 10.28
CA LYS A 89 -7.88 12.39 11.45
C LYS A 89 -6.34 12.49 11.50
N ARG A 90 -5.64 11.41 11.15
CA ARG A 90 -4.17 11.34 11.12
C ARG A 90 -3.58 12.24 10.03
N HIS A 91 -4.24 12.31 8.87
CA HIS A 91 -3.85 13.15 7.73
C HIS A 91 -4.98 14.10 7.32
N PRO A 92 -5.15 15.25 8.01
CA PRO A 92 -6.25 16.18 7.73
C PRO A 92 -6.26 16.75 6.31
N THR A 93 -5.12 16.72 5.61
CA THR A 93 -4.97 17.21 4.23
C THR A 93 -5.25 16.13 3.17
N LEU A 94 -5.46 14.87 3.58
CA LEU A 94 -5.60 13.73 2.66
C LEU A 94 -6.74 13.93 1.65
N ALA A 95 -7.92 14.35 2.12
CA ALA A 95 -9.08 14.60 1.27
C ALA A 95 -8.96 15.86 0.38
N THR A 96 -8.08 16.79 0.74
CA THR A 96 -7.75 17.96 -0.09
C THR A 96 -6.74 17.59 -1.17
N ALA A 97 -5.77 16.74 -0.84
CA ALA A 97 -4.75 16.25 -1.77
C ALA A 97 -5.33 15.25 -2.79
N LEU A 98 -6.33 14.47 -2.39
CA LEU A 98 -7.00 13.45 -3.20
C LEU A 98 -8.52 13.67 -3.13
N PRO A 99 -9.09 14.47 -4.05
CA PRO A 99 -10.51 14.80 -4.04
C PRO A 99 -11.44 13.58 -4.09
N GLU A 100 -10.98 12.45 -4.64
CA GLU A 100 -11.69 11.17 -4.65
C GLU A 100 -12.01 10.65 -3.24
N LEU A 101 -11.26 11.11 -2.23
CA LEU A 101 -11.47 10.78 -0.82
C LEU A 101 -12.42 11.75 -0.10
N GLN A 102 -13.06 12.71 -0.80
CA GLN A 102 -14.15 13.54 -0.27
C GLN A 102 -15.46 12.75 -0.18
N ILE A 103 -15.40 11.64 0.54
CA ILE A 103 -16.49 10.69 0.71
C ILE A 103 -16.99 10.68 2.16
N ASN A 104 -18.19 10.17 2.37
CA ASN A 104 -18.74 10.01 3.70
C ASN A 104 -17.88 8.98 4.50
N PRO A 105 -17.15 9.39 5.56
CA PRO A 105 -16.27 8.50 6.31
C PRO A 105 -17.03 7.46 7.15
N HIS A 106 -18.36 7.60 7.25
CA HIS A 106 -19.25 6.67 7.95
C HIS A 106 -19.99 5.70 7.00
N ALA A 107 -19.69 5.72 5.70
CA ALA A 107 -20.32 4.82 4.73
C ALA A 107 -20.10 3.35 5.09
N THR A 108 -21.15 2.53 5.00
CA THR A 108 -21.13 1.10 5.33
C THR A 108 -21.79 0.27 4.21
N PRO A 109 -21.02 -0.58 3.48
CA PRO A 109 -19.56 -0.66 3.51
C PRO A 109 -18.92 0.65 3.03
N HIS A 110 -17.67 0.87 3.42
CA HIS A 110 -16.90 1.98 2.87
C HIS A 110 -16.68 1.76 1.36
N PRO A 111 -16.72 2.80 0.50
CA PRO A 111 -16.69 2.61 -0.96
C PRO A 111 -15.34 2.15 -1.53
N PHE A 112 -14.26 2.25 -0.77
CA PHE A 112 -12.91 1.89 -1.21
C PHE A 112 -12.35 0.65 -0.51
N SER A 113 -11.80 -0.26 -1.31
CA SER A 113 -11.02 -1.43 -0.90
C SER A 113 -9.68 -1.04 -0.27
N TYR A 114 -9.07 -1.94 0.51
CA TYR A 114 -7.71 -1.74 1.01
C TYR A 114 -6.71 -1.54 -0.12
N SER A 115 -6.84 -2.27 -1.24
CA SER A 115 -5.99 -2.06 -2.41
C SER A 115 -6.14 -0.65 -3.01
N GLN A 116 -7.35 -0.09 -3.04
CA GLN A 116 -7.54 1.31 -3.46
C GLN A 116 -6.93 2.28 -2.46
N TRP A 117 -7.10 2.04 -1.15
CA TRP A 117 -6.45 2.84 -0.11
C TRP A 117 -4.92 2.80 -0.19
N GLU A 118 -4.32 1.65 -0.47
CA GLU A 118 -2.88 1.51 -0.70
C GLU A 118 -2.41 2.39 -1.86
N CYS A 119 -3.17 2.44 -2.96
CA CYS A 119 -2.89 3.33 -4.09
C CYS A 119 -2.99 4.80 -3.69
N TYR A 120 -4.07 5.20 -2.99
CA TYR A 120 -4.26 6.56 -2.53
C TYR A 120 -3.16 7.02 -1.55
N LEU A 121 -2.79 6.18 -0.59
CA LEU A 121 -1.71 6.47 0.37
C LEU A 121 -0.36 6.60 -0.36
N ALA A 122 -0.09 5.75 -1.36
CA ALA A 122 1.11 5.87 -2.17
C ALA A 122 1.16 7.22 -2.92
N LEU A 123 0.06 7.63 -3.55
CA LEU A 123 -0.04 8.94 -4.21
C LEU A 123 0.15 10.09 -3.21
N PHE A 124 -0.49 10.01 -2.05
CA PHE A 124 -0.38 11.03 -1.00
C PHE A 124 1.06 11.20 -0.49
N HIS A 125 1.80 10.09 -0.34
CA HIS A 125 3.22 10.10 0.06
C HIS A 125 4.19 10.40 -1.09
N GLY A 126 3.69 10.73 -2.28
CA GLY A 126 4.50 11.17 -3.41
C GLY A 126 5.09 10.05 -4.27
N PHE A 127 4.61 8.81 -4.13
CA PHE A 127 5.02 7.74 -5.03
C PHE A 127 4.38 7.93 -6.41
N PRO A 128 5.16 7.81 -7.51
CA PRO A 128 4.60 7.89 -8.83
C PRO A 128 3.75 6.64 -9.14
N LEU A 129 2.52 6.85 -9.59
CA LEU A 129 1.70 5.77 -10.12
C LEU A 129 2.14 5.44 -11.55
N LYS A 130 2.59 4.20 -11.76
CA LYS A 130 2.80 3.64 -13.09
C LYS A 130 1.81 2.51 -13.31
N ALA A 131 0.69 2.80 -13.96
CA ALA A 131 -0.26 1.78 -14.37
C ALA A 131 0.27 1.06 -15.62
N GLY A 132 0.56 -0.23 -15.50
CA GLY A 132 0.81 -1.11 -16.65
C GLY A 132 -0.41 -1.99 -16.87
N GLN A 133 -1.07 -1.86 -18.02
CA GLN A 133 -2.08 -2.85 -18.41
C GLN A 133 -1.37 -4.09 -18.94
N HIS A 134 -1.60 -5.24 -18.32
CA HIS A 134 -1.21 -6.51 -18.90
C HIS A 134 -2.33 -6.96 -19.85
N SER A 135 -2.33 -6.45 -21.09
CA SER A 135 -3.20 -6.98 -22.13
C SER A 135 -2.76 -8.41 -22.46
N THR A 136 -3.51 -9.40 -22.01
CA THR A 136 -3.49 -10.72 -22.65
C THR A 136 -4.10 -10.58 -24.04
N LEU A 137 -3.26 -10.80 -25.05
CA LEU A 137 -3.65 -11.00 -26.45
C LEU A 137 -4.60 -12.20 -26.59
#